data_AF-A0A3R8K960-F1
#
_entry.id   AF-A0A3R8K960-F1
#
_cell.length_a   1.000
_cell.length_b   1.000
_cell.length_c   1.000
_cell.angle_alpha   90.00
_cell.angle_beta   90.00
_cell.angle_gamma   90.00
#
_symmetry.space_group_name_H-M   'P 1'
#
loop_
_entity.id
_entity.type
_entity.pdbx_description
1 polymer ?
#
loop_
_entity_poly.entity_id
_entity_poly.type
_entity_poly.pdbx_seq_one_letter_code
_entity_poly.pdbx_strand_id
1 'polypeptide(L)'
;MLEPKIKPKRLLQRIAGIGGEFTRGDRWIAGGLCTWTLGWFGVFIAGVIWNVVAPWPEAVWSKFWHVAGVGIPIVLTVVTGIWFTWGGVRDIKTLFRRLRMEKTNPLDNGIVVDGRNLDESKESEAQSSTTNRL
;
A
#
# COMPACT_ATOMS: atom_id res chain seq x y z
N MET A 1 -37.54 6.30 5.78
CA MET A 1 -36.26 6.41 5.06
C MET A 1 -35.17 6.59 6.10
N LEU A 2 -34.28 5.62 6.29
CA LEU A 2 -33.24 5.67 7.31
C LEU A 2 -32.01 6.36 6.73
N GLU A 3 -31.65 7.53 7.25
CA GLU A 3 -30.39 8.19 6.89
C GLU A 3 -29.20 7.31 7.30
N PRO A 4 -28.20 7.08 6.42
CA PRO A 4 -27.01 6.35 6.82
C PRO A 4 -26.21 7.19 7.82
N LYS A 5 -26.14 6.71 9.07
CA LYS A 5 -25.28 7.27 10.12
C LYS A 5 -23.81 7.17 9.69
N ILE A 6 -23.26 8.26 9.16
CA ILE A 6 -21.82 8.35 8.84
C ILE A 6 -21.06 8.35 10.16
N LYS A 7 -20.40 7.23 10.47
CA LYS A 7 -19.54 7.13 11.66
C LYS A 7 -18.37 8.12 11.51
N PRO A 8 -18.09 8.97 12.51
CA PRO A 8 -16.99 9.92 12.42
C PRO A 8 -15.68 9.15 12.26
N LYS A 9 -14.96 9.42 11.17
CA LYS A 9 -13.62 8.85 10.95
C LYS A 9 -12.70 9.32 12.07
N ARG A 10 -11.92 8.40 12.66
CA ARG A 10 -10.98 8.74 13.75
C ARG A 10 -9.96 9.76 13.21
N LEU A 11 -9.53 10.73 14.03
CA LEU A 11 -8.63 11.81 13.63
C LEU A 11 -7.36 11.29 12.90
N LEU A 12 -6.83 10.15 13.34
CA LEU A 12 -5.73 9.41 12.71
C LEU A 12 -6.03 8.97 11.26
N GLN A 13 -7.25 8.53 10.93
CA GLN A 13 -7.64 8.15 9.56
C GLN A 13 -7.72 9.37 8.63
N ARG A 14 -8.02 10.55 9.20
CA ARG A 14 -8.15 11.81 8.48
C ARG A 14 -6.79 12.46 8.22
N ILE A 15 -5.86 12.37 9.18
CA ILE A 15 -4.47 12.84 9.05
C ILE A 15 -3.65 11.93 8.13
N ALA A 16 -3.81 10.61 8.24
CA ALA A 16 -3.04 9.67 7.43
C ALA A 16 -3.51 9.56 5.97
N GLY A 17 -4.52 10.35 5.54
CA GLY A 17 -5.06 10.27 4.18
C GLY A 17 -5.57 8.87 3.82
N ILE A 18 -5.91 8.03 4.81
CA ILE A 18 -6.39 6.65 4.61
C ILE A 18 -7.84 6.74 4.11
N GLY A 19 -7.96 7.08 2.84
CA GLY A 19 -9.19 7.03 2.07
C GLY A 19 -9.67 5.60 1.85
N GLY A 20 -10.87 5.46 1.31
CA GLY A 20 -11.48 4.17 0.95
C GLY A 20 -10.74 3.44 -0.17
N GLU A 21 -9.85 4.15 -0.85
CA GLU A 21 -9.03 3.70 -1.98
C GLU A 21 -7.83 2.81 -1.58
N PHE A 22 -7.48 2.74 -0.30
CA PHE A 22 -6.38 1.88 0.17
C PHE A 22 -6.79 0.40 0.19
N THR A 23 -6.03 -0.43 -0.53
CA THR A 23 -6.15 -1.89 -0.46
C THR A 23 -5.88 -2.35 0.98
N ARG A 24 -6.58 -3.40 1.45
CA ARG A 24 -6.45 -3.87 2.85
C ARG A 24 -5.01 -4.19 3.23
N GLY A 25 -4.22 -4.77 2.31
CA GLY A 25 -2.81 -5.09 2.54
C GLY A 25 -1.92 -3.87 2.66
N ASP A 26 -2.09 -2.90 1.76
CA ASP A 26 -1.31 -1.66 1.74
C ASP A 26 -1.51 -0.84 3.02
N ARG A 27 -2.74 -0.82 3.56
CA ARG A 27 -3.04 -0.16 4.84
C ARG A 27 -2.28 -0.78 6.03
N TRP A 28 -2.08 -2.09 6.03
CA TRP A 28 -1.31 -2.76 7.09
C TRP A 28 0.18 -2.43 6.98
N ILE A 29 0.72 -2.37 5.77
CA ILE A 29 2.13 -2.00 5.53
C ILE A 29 2.37 -0.56 5.96
N ALA A 30 1.54 0.37 5.48
CA ALA A 30 1.65 1.79 5.82
C ALA A 30 1.48 2.03 7.33
N GLY A 31 0.48 1.39 7.95
CA GLY A 31 0.26 1.45 9.40
C GLY A 31 1.44 0.86 10.19
N GLY A 32 1.97 -0.29 9.75
CA GLY A 32 3.12 -0.94 10.36
C GLY A 32 4.38 -0.08 10.32
N LEU A 33 4.71 0.53 9.17
CA LEU A 33 5.84 1.45 9.05
C LEU A 33 5.67 2.70 9.91
N CYS A 34 4.45 3.25 9.96
CA CYS A 34 4.16 4.42 10.78
C CYS A 34 4.36 4.10 12.27
N THR A 35 3.80 2.98 12.74
CA THR A 35 3.99 2.52 14.13
C THR A 35 5.45 2.17 14.42
N TRP A 36 6.19 1.60 13.46
CA TRP A 36 7.61 1.31 13.61
C TRP A 36 8.43 2.58 13.87
N THR A 37 8.26 3.61 13.04
CA THR A 37 8.96 4.89 13.19
C THR A 37 8.59 5.59 14.51
N LEU A 38 7.29 5.65 14.84
CA LEU A 38 6.84 6.24 16.11
C LEU A 38 7.31 5.44 17.33
N GLY A 39 7.39 4.12 17.22
CA GLY A 39 7.91 3.22 18.25
C GLY A 39 9.38 3.49 18.54
N TRP A 40 10.22 3.57 17.51
CA TRP A 40 11.64 3.92 17.67
C TRP A 40 11.85 5.31 18.23
N PHE A 41 11.03 6.27 17.83
CA PHE A 41 11.04 7.61 18.42
C PHE A 41 10.72 7.57 19.93
N GLY A 42 9.74 6.76 20.35
CA GLY A 42 9.43 6.52 21.75
C GLY A 42 10.58 5.87 22.52
N VAL A 43 11.20 4.82 21.96
CA VAL A 43 12.39 4.16 22.53
C VAL A 43 13.54 5.15 22.69
N PHE A 44 13.75 6.03 21.71
CA PHE A 44 14.78 7.06 21.77
C PHE A 44 14.51 8.06 22.92
N ILE A 45 13.29 8.59 23.03
CA ILE A 45 12.91 9.49 24.13
C ILE A 45 13.11 8.80 25.48
N ALA A 46 12.64 7.56 25.63
CA ALA A 46 12.80 6.79 26.86
C ALA A 46 14.29 6.59 27.21
N GLY A 47 15.11 6.26 26.21
CA GLY A 47 16.56 6.13 26.37
C GLY A 47 17.24 7.43 26.80
N VAL A 48 16.83 8.57 26.23
CA VAL A 48 17.34 9.89 26.62
C VAL A 48 16.96 10.23 28.06
N ILE A 49 15.69 10.07 28.44
CA ILE A 49 15.21 10.32 29.81
C ILE A 49 15.99 9.44 30.79
N TRP A 50 16.14 8.16 30.48
CA TRP A 50 16.89 7.24 31.33
C TRP A 50 18.35 7.65 31.47
N ASN A 51 19.01 8.03 30.37
CA ASN A 51 20.41 8.43 30.40
C ASN A 51 20.64 9.74 31.20
N VAL A 52 19.66 10.64 31.23
CA VAL A 52 19.72 11.85 32.07
C VAL A 52 19.58 11.52 33.55
N VAL A 53 18.71 10.57 33.92
CA VAL A 53 18.51 10.16 35.33
C VAL A 53 19.66 9.27 35.83
N ALA A 54 20.14 8.36 34.99
CA ALA A 54 21.21 7.43 35.30
C ALA A 54 22.12 7.30 34.07
N PRO A 55 23.29 7.98 34.07
CA PRO A 55 24.22 7.96 32.94
C PRO A 55 24.65 6.53 32.58
N TRP A 56 24.52 6.18 31.30
CA TRP A 56 24.91 4.84 30.84
C TRP A 56 26.42 4.72 30.66
N PRO A 57 27.01 3.60 31.10
CA PRO A 57 28.37 3.24 30.71
C PRO A 57 28.47 3.07 29.19
N GLU A 58 29.60 3.46 28.59
CA GLU A 58 29.83 3.35 27.14
C GLU A 58 29.61 1.93 26.58
N ALA A 59 29.93 0.91 27.38
CA ALA A 59 29.72 -0.48 26.99
C ALA A 59 28.24 -0.83 26.77
N VAL A 60 27.32 -0.22 27.53
CA VAL A 60 25.86 -0.44 27.37
C VAL A 60 25.35 0.27 26.13
N TRP A 61 25.83 1.50 25.89
CA TRP A 61 25.51 2.26 24.70
C TRP A 61 25.94 1.53 23.41
N SER A 62 27.17 1.01 23.40
CA SER A 62 27.68 0.23 22.27
C SER A 62 26.88 -1.04 22.01
N LYS A 63 26.55 -1.82 23.07
CA LYS A 63 25.70 -3.02 22.95
C LYS A 63 24.30 -2.70 22.43
N PHE A 64 23.71 -1.61 22.89
CA PHE A 64 22.41 -1.15 22.40
C PHE A 64 22.45 -0.89 20.90
N TRP A 65 23.42 -0.11 20.40
CA TRP A 65 23.55 0.18 18.97
C TRP A 65 23.92 -1.04 18.14
N HIS A 66 24.70 -1.97 18.71
CA HIS A 66 25.00 -3.23 18.04
C HIS A 66 23.72 -4.05 17.78
N VAL A 67 22.81 -4.12 18.74
CA VAL A 67 21.54 -4.84 18.56
C VAL A 67 20.56 -4.03 17.71
N ALA A 68 20.34 -2.76 18.06
CA ALA A 68 19.34 -1.90 17.43
C ALA A 68 19.70 -1.51 15.99
N GLY A 69 20.98 -1.20 15.74
CA GLY A 69 21.47 -0.71 14.45
C GLY A 69 22.02 -1.80 13.53
N VAL A 70 22.36 -2.97 14.04
CA VAL A 70 22.92 -4.07 13.21
C VAL A 70 22.04 -5.32 13.29
N GLY A 71 21.81 -5.85 14.49
CA GLY A 71 21.05 -7.08 14.67
C GLY A 71 19.62 -7.02 14.10
N ILE A 72 18.86 -5.99 14.50
CA ILE A 72 17.46 -5.82 14.06
C ILE A 72 17.37 -5.62 12.54
N PRO A 73 18.15 -4.72 11.90
CA PRO A 73 18.14 -4.54 10.45
C PRO A 73 18.49 -5.81 9.68
N ILE A 74 19.48 -6.60 10.12
CA ILE A 74 19.86 -7.85 9.44
C ILE A 74 18.65 -8.80 9.38
N VAL A 75 17.98 -9.01 10.51
CA VAL A 75 16.81 -9.89 10.57
C VAL A 75 15.68 -9.35 9.70
N LEU A 76 15.41 -8.05 9.78
CA LEU A 76 14.41 -7.38 8.95
C LEU A 76 14.70 -7.55 7.46
N THR A 77 15.94 -7.33 7.02
CA THR A 77 16.37 -7.47 5.62
C THR A 77 16.20 -8.90 5.13
N VAL A 78 16.54 -9.91 5.94
CA VAL A 78 16.35 -11.32 5.55
C VAL A 78 14.86 -11.64 5.39
N VAL A 79 14.03 -11.30 6.37
CA VAL A 79 12.58 -11.60 6.34
C VAL A 79 11.90 -10.86 5.20
N THR A 80 12.12 -9.55 5.08
CA THR A 80 11.54 -8.74 4.01
C THR A 80 12.08 -9.14 2.65
N GLY A 81 13.36 -9.48 2.54
CA GLY A 81 13.97 -9.96 1.30
C GLY A 81 13.32 -11.25 0.80
N ILE A 82 13.09 -12.23 1.68
CA ILE A 82 12.39 -13.48 1.32
C ILE A 82 10.95 -13.18 0.90
N TRP A 83 10.23 -12.38 1.69
CA TRP A 83 8.83 -12.04 1.43
C TRP A 83 8.66 -11.27 0.11
N PHE A 84 9.46 -10.24 -0.14
CA PHE A 84 9.44 -9.46 -1.38
C PHE A 84 9.85 -10.28 -2.58
N THR A 85 10.85 -11.16 -2.44
CA THR A 85 11.29 -12.01 -3.56
C THR A 85 10.17 -12.97 -3.95
N TRP A 86 9.56 -13.66 -2.99
CA TRP A 86 8.46 -14.58 -3.26
C TRP A 86 7.21 -13.87 -3.80
N GLY A 87 6.81 -12.77 -3.15
CA GLY A 87 5.66 -11.96 -3.55
C GLY A 87 5.85 -11.33 -4.93
N GLY A 88 7.00 -10.70 -5.17
CA GLY A 88 7.33 -10.03 -6.42
C GLY A 88 7.41 -10.99 -7.60
N VAL A 89 8.06 -12.15 -7.45
CA VAL A 89 8.13 -13.15 -8.53
C VAL A 89 6.73 -13.69 -8.87
N ARG A 90 5.88 -13.93 -7.87
CA ARG A 90 4.50 -14.39 -8.10
C ARG A 90 3.65 -13.33 -8.81
N ASP A 91 3.79 -12.07 -8.40
CA ASP A 91 3.01 -10.97 -8.96
C ASP A 91 3.40 -10.70 -10.42
N ILE A 92 4.69 -10.64 -10.72
CA ILE A 92 5.22 -10.50 -12.09
C ILE A 92 4.71 -11.64 -12.99
N LYS A 93 4.77 -12.90 -12.53
CA LYS A 93 4.22 -14.02 -13.31
C LYS A 93 2.73 -13.87 -13.57
N THR A 94 1.99 -13.35 -12.60
CA THR A 94 0.54 -13.12 -12.73
C THR A 94 0.26 -12.01 -13.75
N LEU A 95 1.05 -10.94 -13.74
CA LEU A 95 0.96 -9.83 -14.70
C LEU A 95 1.17 -10.33 -16.14
N PHE A 96 2.25 -11.05 -16.41
CA PHE A 96 2.52 -11.59 -17.75
C PHE A 96 1.45 -12.58 -18.21
N ARG A 97 0.93 -13.41 -17.29
CA ARG A 97 -0.18 -14.32 -17.62
C ARG A 97 -1.44 -13.54 -18.01
N ARG A 98 -1.78 -12.46 -17.31
CA ARG A 98 -2.93 -11.60 -17.65
C ARG A 98 -2.73 -10.96 -19.01
N LEU A 99 -1.56 -10.37 -19.24
CA LEU A 99 -1.23 -9.72 -20.52
C LEU A 99 -1.33 -10.69 -21.71
N ARG A 100 -0.96 -11.95 -21.53
CA ARG A 100 -1.08 -12.98 -22.58
C ARG A 100 -2.53 -13.38 -22.87
N MET A 101 -3.42 -13.27 -21.88
CA MET A 101 -4.83 -13.63 -22.01
C MET A 101 -5.70 -12.44 -22.45
N GLU A 102 -5.15 -11.23 -22.40
CA GLU A 102 -5.84 -10.02 -22.82
C GLU A 102 -6.13 -10.10 -24.33
N LYS A 103 -7.40 -9.93 -24.71
CA LYS A 103 -7.78 -9.89 -26.13
C LYS A 103 -7.43 -8.52 -26.67
N THR A 104 -6.61 -8.48 -27.73
CA THR A 104 -6.35 -7.23 -28.45
C THR A 104 -7.66 -6.73 -29.07
N ASN A 105 -8.15 -5.59 -28.60
CA ASN A 105 -9.29 -4.89 -29.18
C ASN A 105 -8.79 -3.94 -30.28
N PRO A 106 -9.07 -4.18 -31.57
CA PRO A 106 -8.62 -3.30 -32.65
C PRO A 106 -9.29 -1.92 -32.63
N LEU A 107 -10.38 -1.75 -31.86
CA LEU A 107 -11.05 -0.46 -31.64
C LEU A 107 -10.42 0.33 -30.47
N ASP A 108 -9.63 -0.33 -29.62
CA ASP A 108 -8.82 0.31 -28.58
C ASP A 108 -7.48 0.76 -29.20
N ASN A 109 -7.57 1.77 -30.05
CA ASN A 109 -6.43 2.33 -30.81
C ASN A 109 -6.06 3.75 -30.34
N GLY A 110 -6.61 4.19 -29.21
CA GLY A 110 -6.39 5.53 -28.65
C GLY A 110 -7.18 6.65 -29.34
N ILE A 111 -8.11 6.34 -30.26
CA ILE A 111 -9.00 7.34 -30.87
C ILE A 111 -10.19 7.59 -29.94
N VAL A 112 -10.50 8.87 -29.74
CA VAL A 112 -11.67 9.35 -28.98
C VAL A 112 -12.66 9.98 -29.95
N VAL A 113 -13.92 9.54 -29.90
CA VAL A 113 -15.02 10.08 -30.69
C VAL A 113 -16.12 10.55 -29.73
N ASP A 114 -16.58 11.80 -29.88
CA ASP A 114 -17.60 12.42 -29.02
C ASP A 114 -17.31 12.30 -27.51
N GLY A 115 -16.04 12.46 -27.14
CA GLY A 115 -15.60 12.46 -25.73
C GLY A 115 -15.59 11.09 -25.05
N ARG A 116 -15.77 10.01 -25.81
CA ARG A 116 -15.63 8.62 -25.35
C ARG A 116 -14.66 7.84 -26.23
N ASN A 117 -14.10 6.77 -25.68
CA ASN A 117 -13.20 5.91 -26.45
C ASN A 117 -13.97 5.25 -27.60
N LEU A 118 -13.27 4.98 -28.71
CA LEU A 118 -13.87 4.47 -29.94
C LEU A 118 -14.52 3.08 -29.77
N ASP A 119 -13.97 2.25 -28.89
CA ASP A 119 -14.53 0.94 -28.55
C ASP A 119 -15.82 1.05 -27.71
N GLU A 120 -15.83 1.90 -26.69
CA GLU A 120 -17.01 2.16 -25.85
C GLU A 120 -18.18 2.75 -26.66
N SER A 121 -17.87 3.66 -27.60
CA SER A 121 -18.89 4.27 -28.47
C SER A 121 -19.53 3.23 -29.41
N LYS A 122 -18.73 2.38 -30.05
CA LYS A 122 -19.20 1.28 -30.92
C LYS A 122 -20.05 0.24 -30.17
N GLU A 123 -19.68 -0.09 -28.94
CA GLU A 123 -20.50 -0.99 -28.08
C GLU A 123 -21.85 -0.37 -27.73
N SER A 124 -21.89 0.94 -27.45
CA SER A 124 -23.14 1.64 -27.14
C SER A 124 -24.10 1.71 -28.34
N GLU A 125 -23.57 1.90 -29.57
CA GLU A 125 -24.35 1.87 -30.81
C GLU A 125 -24.93 0.47 -31.10
N ALA A 126 -24.14 -0.58 -30.87
CA ALA A 126 -24.57 -1.96 -31.02
C ALA A 126 -25.69 -2.35 -30.02
N GLN A 127 -25.62 -1.86 -28.78
CA GLN A 127 -26.67 -2.05 -27.79
C GLN A 127 -27.95 -1.27 -28.13
N SER A 128 -27.84 -0.02 -28.56
CA SER A 128 -29.00 0.81 -28.93
C SER A 128 -29.77 0.25 -30.14
N SER A 129 -29.04 -0.28 -31.12
CA SER A 129 -29.63 -0.92 -32.31
C SER A 129 -30.27 -2.28 -32.02
N THR A 130 -29.80 -3.00 -31.00
CA THR A 130 -30.43 -4.26 -30.53
C THR A 130 -31.71 -3.99 -29.75
N THR A 131 -31.70 -2.97 -28.89
CA THR A 131 -32.89 -2.56 -28.11
C THR A 131 -34.02 -2.01 -28.98
N ASN A 132 -33.72 -1.33 -30.08
CA ASN A 132 -34.74 -0.82 -31.02
C ASN A 132 -35.35 -1.91 -31.95
N ARG A 133 -34.86 -3.15 -31.90
CA ARG A 133 -35.43 -4.28 -32.68
C ARG A 133 -36.39 -5.16 -31.87
N LEU A 134 -36.55 -4.90 -30.57
CA LEU A 134 -37.54 -5.54 -29.69
C LEU A 134 -38.74 -4.61 -29.53
#